data_AF-Q3TQH6-F1
#
_entry.id   AF-Q3TQH6-F1
#
_cell.length_a   1.000
_cell.length_b   1.000
_cell.length_c   1.000
_cell.angle_alpha   90.00
_cell.angle_beta   90.00
_cell.angle_gamma   90.00
#
_symmetry.space_group_name_H-M   'P 1'
#
loop_
_entity.id
_entity.type
_entity.pdbx_description
1 polymer ?
#
loop_
_entity_poly.entity_id
_entity_poly.type
_entity_poly.pdbx_seq_one_letter_code
_entity_poly.pdbx_strand_id
1 'polypeptide(L)'
;GLLIGPSVLQRSRAPAACAFLDAVLLYRRRRGYAGGDDGILGSDAEVLSAELMRELLPGLRAQTLRSLRGAGRARARACAEFLDAVHTAVLAWASSGLRAFQPEKDALLAALERMVRADLEQILQQRALGARRIEAEIQGAVEACLCQKVDPQLPQLTLALLSPVEATLRAVRTLLIQGMDRLCHYLRKNPSGTRLCREVYEFGEIPWDPELMQACYREAERNHSHLVQLAKPFDFLGMRSLVFGAQDLAQQLMAAAVTTFLQLADQCLTSALDRSQAAEQLGKVRGLVLKKFTSDSETTRWRFTRDCLLRIFWPFVWSQLRLRCNLEPPEVDGDILAMGWQVLTTEGVYRDVIQGLLLQRIDRELKKILGASDRACSLADCSVAQWVQEGAEEEADAQL
;
A
#
# COMPACT_ATOMS: atom_id res chain seq x y z
N GLY A 1 3.13 8.07 17.02
CA GLY A 1 2.98 9.18 16.06
C GLY A 1 3.67 8.98 14.69
N LEU A 2 4.51 7.95 14.47
CA LEU A 2 5.35 7.84 13.26
C LEU A 2 4.79 7.00 12.09
N LEU A 3 3.57 6.46 12.20
CA LEU A 3 3.04 5.49 11.21
C LEU A 3 1.87 6.00 10.35
N ILE A 4 1.27 7.16 10.68
CA ILE A 4 0.14 7.70 9.89
C ILE A 4 0.64 8.50 8.67
N GLY A 5 1.84 9.09 8.73
CA GLY A 5 2.40 10.00 7.71
C GLY A 5 3.11 9.41 6.49
N PRO A 6 3.85 8.27 6.54
CA PRO A 6 4.80 7.95 5.48
C PRO A 6 4.18 7.49 4.15
N SER A 7 2.92 7.02 4.11
CA SER A 7 2.30 6.53 2.87
C SER A 7 1.13 7.39 2.35
N VAL A 8 0.92 8.60 2.86
CA VAL A 8 -0.26 9.45 2.53
C VAL A 8 -0.46 9.62 1.03
N LEU A 9 0.58 9.99 0.28
CA LEU A 9 0.48 10.09 -1.18
C LEU A 9 0.33 8.74 -1.87
N GLN A 10 1.01 7.71 -1.37
CA GLN A 10 0.99 6.36 -1.96
C GLN A 10 -0.36 5.66 -1.78
N ARG A 11 -1.15 6.07 -0.78
CA ARG A 11 -2.55 5.67 -0.57
C ARG A 11 -3.51 6.36 -1.54
N SER A 12 -3.18 7.57 -1.98
CA SER A 12 -4.09 8.38 -2.79
C SER A 12 -4.19 7.83 -4.20
N ARG A 13 -5.43 7.58 -4.64
CA ARG A 13 -5.76 7.24 -6.04
C ARG A 13 -6.19 8.45 -6.84
N ALA A 14 -6.11 9.65 -6.26
CA ALA A 14 -6.48 10.87 -6.96
C ALA A 14 -5.51 11.08 -8.14
N PRO A 15 -6.02 11.44 -9.34
CA PRO A 15 -5.17 11.66 -10.51
C PRO A 15 -4.02 12.65 -10.25
N ALA A 16 -4.29 13.71 -9.48
CA ALA A 16 -3.29 14.71 -9.11
C ALA A 16 -2.14 14.13 -8.25
N ALA A 17 -2.43 13.20 -7.34
CA ALA A 17 -1.39 12.56 -6.54
C ALA A 17 -0.52 11.64 -7.40
N CYS A 18 -1.14 10.85 -8.29
CA CYS A 18 -0.40 10.01 -9.25
C CYS A 18 0.49 10.86 -10.17
N ALA A 19 -0.05 11.94 -10.74
CA ALA A 19 0.69 12.85 -11.62
C ALA A 19 1.87 13.52 -10.89
N PHE A 20 1.69 13.91 -9.63
CA PHE A 20 2.76 14.45 -8.79
C PHE A 20 3.90 13.42 -8.57
N LEU A 21 3.55 12.18 -8.19
CA LEU A 21 4.53 11.11 -7.99
C LEU A 21 5.31 10.79 -9.27
N ASP A 22 4.61 10.71 -10.40
CA ASP A 22 5.21 10.51 -11.72
C ASP A 22 6.16 11.65 -12.09
N ALA A 23 5.76 12.90 -11.85
CA ALA A 23 6.60 14.08 -12.11
C ALA A 23 7.89 14.06 -11.27
N VAL A 24 7.81 13.70 -9.98
CA VAL A 24 8.98 13.54 -9.11
C VAL A 24 9.90 12.45 -9.63
N LEU A 25 9.36 11.28 -9.99
CA LEU A 25 10.16 10.17 -10.55
C LEU A 25 10.86 10.56 -11.86
N LEU A 26 10.17 11.28 -12.74
CA LEU A 26 10.73 11.81 -13.98
C LEU A 26 11.85 12.82 -13.70
N TYR A 27 11.63 13.73 -12.75
CA TYR A 27 12.63 14.71 -12.31
C TYR A 27 13.91 14.02 -11.82
N ARG A 28 13.78 13.04 -10.93
CA ARG A 28 14.91 12.24 -10.43
C ARG A 28 15.70 11.58 -11.54
N ARG A 29 14.99 10.95 -12.48
CA ARG A 29 15.60 10.23 -13.60
C ARG A 29 16.41 11.16 -14.49
N ARG A 30 15.89 12.36 -14.81
CA ARG A 30 16.61 13.36 -15.64
C ARG A 30 17.91 13.84 -15.02
N ARG A 31 17.97 13.93 -13.69
CA ARG A 31 19.16 14.33 -12.95
C ARG A 31 20.18 13.20 -12.75
N GLY A 32 19.93 12.00 -13.28
CA GLY A 32 20.79 10.84 -13.09
C GLY A 32 20.78 10.31 -11.65
N TYR A 33 19.80 10.72 -10.85
CA TYR A 33 19.69 10.24 -9.49
C TYR A 33 19.14 8.81 -9.46
N ALA A 34 20.04 7.83 -9.31
CA ALA A 34 19.67 6.46 -9.00
C ALA A 34 19.28 6.37 -7.50
N GLY A 35 17.98 6.26 -7.21
CA GLY A 35 17.49 6.18 -5.83
C GLY A 35 16.00 5.82 -5.79
N GLY A 36 15.65 4.84 -4.95
CA GLY A 36 14.34 4.18 -4.93
C GLY A 36 13.19 4.99 -4.34
N ASP A 37 12.02 4.36 -4.34
CA ASP A 37 10.72 4.89 -3.89
C ASP A 37 10.70 5.35 -2.42
N ASP A 38 11.73 5.04 -1.63
CA ASP A 38 11.83 5.41 -0.21
C ASP A 38 11.90 6.91 0.04
N GLY A 39 12.28 7.71 -0.97
CA GLY A 39 12.24 9.17 -0.93
C GLY A 39 10.88 9.76 -1.33
N ILE A 40 9.87 8.92 -1.59
CA ILE A 40 8.52 9.33 -2.02
C ILE A 40 7.50 8.99 -0.91
N LEU A 41 7.99 8.93 0.33
CA LEU A 41 7.19 8.72 1.53
C LEU A 41 6.79 10.08 2.09
N GLY A 42 5.53 10.23 2.49
CA GLY A 42 4.97 11.45 3.06
C GLY A 42 3.89 12.10 2.18
N SER A 43 3.58 13.35 2.54
CA SER A 43 2.81 14.33 1.77
C SER A 43 3.59 14.86 0.56
N ASP A 44 2.91 15.54 -0.35
CA ASP A 44 3.51 16.24 -1.50
C ASP A 44 4.58 17.24 -1.08
N ALA A 45 4.32 18.00 -0.01
CA ALA A 45 5.28 18.91 0.56
C ALA A 45 6.53 18.19 1.10
N GLU A 46 6.37 17.09 1.83
CA GLU A 46 7.49 16.31 2.37
C GLU A 46 8.34 15.69 1.25
N VAL A 47 7.70 15.14 0.22
CA VAL A 47 8.39 14.57 -0.94
C VAL A 47 9.18 15.64 -1.71
N LEU A 48 8.59 16.80 -2.02
CA LEU A 48 9.32 17.90 -2.64
C LEU A 48 10.46 18.40 -1.77
N SER A 49 10.24 18.49 -0.46
CA SER A 49 11.26 18.95 0.48
C SER A 49 12.43 18.00 0.53
N ALA A 50 12.19 16.68 0.50
CA ALA A 50 13.23 15.68 0.41
C ALA A 50 14.06 15.83 -0.87
N GLU A 51 13.42 16.12 -2.01
CA GLU A 51 14.12 16.40 -3.27
C GLU A 51 14.98 17.66 -3.20
N LEU A 52 14.42 18.77 -2.72
CA LEU A 52 15.14 20.03 -2.58
C LEU A 52 16.31 19.90 -1.61
N MET A 53 16.09 19.27 -0.46
CA MET A 53 17.15 19.00 0.51
C MET A 53 18.27 18.16 -0.08
N ARG A 54 17.96 17.19 -0.95
CA ARG A 54 18.99 16.39 -1.61
C ARG A 54 19.88 17.23 -2.53
N GLU A 55 19.31 18.21 -3.22
CA GLU A 55 20.07 19.12 -4.08
C GLU A 55 20.90 20.14 -3.28
N LEU A 56 20.36 20.62 -2.16
CA LEU A 56 21.02 21.61 -1.31
C LEU A 56 22.14 21.00 -0.46
N LEU A 57 22.01 19.74 -0.05
CA LEU A 57 22.90 19.10 0.94
C LEU A 57 24.38 19.11 0.55
N PRO A 58 24.79 18.80 -0.71
CA PRO A 58 26.19 18.91 -1.12
C PRO A 58 26.76 20.33 -0.95
N GLY A 59 25.99 21.36 -1.31
CA GLY A 59 26.38 22.76 -1.15
C GLY A 59 26.50 23.16 0.32
N LEU A 60 25.50 22.81 1.14
CA LEU A 60 25.50 23.06 2.59
C LEU A 60 26.69 22.36 3.29
N ARG A 61 27.05 21.15 2.85
CA ARG A 61 28.22 20.41 3.34
C ARG A 61 29.53 21.10 2.99
N ALA A 62 29.66 21.60 1.77
CA ALA A 62 30.88 22.23 1.29
C ALA A 62 31.16 23.57 1.99
N GLN A 63 30.11 24.35 2.30
CA GLN A 63 30.25 25.74 2.75
C GLN A 63 29.96 25.91 4.26
N THR A 64 28.81 25.44 4.73
CA THR A 64 28.29 25.79 6.07
C THR A 64 28.65 24.74 7.11
N LEU A 65 28.48 23.45 6.82
CA LEU A 65 28.76 22.40 7.81
C LEU A 65 30.26 22.24 8.12
N ARG A 66 31.13 22.59 7.17
CA ARG A 66 32.59 22.63 7.37
C ARG A 66 33.04 23.78 8.28
N SER A 67 32.35 24.92 8.23
CA SER A 67 32.69 26.13 8.99
C SER A 67 32.11 26.15 10.42
N LEU A 68 31.21 25.22 10.77
CA LEU A 68 30.68 25.06 12.13
C LEU A 68 31.81 24.78 13.15
N ARG A 69 31.90 25.64 14.16
CA ARG A 69 32.87 25.56 15.26
C ARG A 69 32.46 24.53 16.31
N GLY A 70 33.45 23.94 17.00
CA GLY A 70 33.26 22.94 18.05
C GLY A 70 33.84 21.56 17.70
N ALA A 71 34.03 20.72 18.72
CA ALA A 71 34.59 19.37 18.58
C ALA A 71 33.59 18.29 19.03
N GLY A 72 33.70 17.10 18.41
CA GLY A 72 32.95 15.90 18.80
C GLY A 72 31.43 16.10 18.80
N ARG A 73 30.79 15.77 19.94
CA ARG A 73 29.32 15.75 20.08
C ARG A 73 28.66 17.12 19.94
N ALA A 74 29.30 18.20 20.39
CA ALA A 74 28.73 19.55 20.30
C ALA A 74 28.58 20.00 18.84
N ARG A 75 29.58 19.72 18.01
CA ARG A 75 29.52 19.98 16.57
C ARG A 75 28.46 19.13 15.88
N ALA A 76 28.36 17.84 16.23
CA ALA A 76 27.33 16.96 15.66
C ALA A 76 25.90 17.47 15.97
N ARG A 77 25.67 17.96 17.19
CA ARG A 77 24.39 18.59 17.58
C ARG A 77 24.12 19.87 16.80
N ALA A 78 25.08 20.80 16.74
CA ALA A 78 24.92 22.03 15.97
C ALA A 78 24.67 21.77 14.47
N CYS A 79 25.34 20.76 13.88
CA CYS A 79 25.06 20.32 12.51
C CYS A 79 23.62 19.79 12.35
N ALA A 80 23.15 18.99 13.32
CA ALA A 80 21.80 18.44 13.29
C ALA A 80 20.74 19.53 13.43
N GLU A 81 20.90 20.45 14.38
CA GLU A 81 20.01 21.61 14.59
C GLU A 81 19.97 22.51 13.36
N PHE A 82 21.12 22.77 12.73
CA PHE A 82 21.17 23.54 11.48
C PHE A 82 20.44 22.83 10.34
N LEU A 83 20.71 21.54 10.12
CA LEU A 83 20.04 20.78 9.07
C LEU A 83 18.54 20.66 9.30
N ASP A 84 18.11 20.52 10.56
CA ASP A 84 16.70 20.52 10.94
C ASP A 84 16.03 21.86 10.62
N ALA A 85 16.65 22.99 11.02
CA ALA A 85 16.16 24.33 10.71
C ALA A 85 16.05 24.59 9.19
N VAL A 86 17.06 24.16 8.42
CA VAL A 86 17.02 24.25 6.95
C VAL A 86 15.91 23.37 6.38
N HIS A 87 15.77 22.13 6.85
CA HIS A 87 14.69 21.24 6.43
C HIS A 87 13.30 21.83 6.73
N THR A 88 13.09 22.40 7.92
CA THR A 88 11.84 23.08 8.28
C THR A 88 11.55 24.28 7.37
N ALA A 89 12.57 25.08 7.04
CA ALA A 89 12.42 26.21 6.13
C ALA A 89 12.07 25.77 4.71
N VAL A 90 12.74 24.73 4.19
CA VAL A 90 12.45 24.14 2.88
C VAL A 90 11.03 23.55 2.86
N LEU A 91 10.61 22.85 3.92
CA LEU A 91 9.27 22.29 4.05
C LEU A 91 8.19 23.37 4.07
N ALA A 92 8.40 24.45 4.82
CA ALA A 92 7.48 25.58 4.83
C ALA A 92 7.40 26.23 3.44
N TRP A 93 8.53 26.42 2.77
CA TRP A 93 8.59 26.97 1.41
C TRP A 93 7.86 26.08 0.40
N ALA A 94 8.17 24.78 0.36
CA ALA A 94 7.51 23.82 -0.53
C ALA A 94 6.00 23.75 -0.28
N SER A 95 5.59 23.71 1.00
CA SER A 95 4.17 23.74 1.37
C SER A 95 3.49 25.02 0.88
N SER A 96 4.13 26.17 1.03
CA SER A 96 3.58 27.45 0.57
C SER A 96 3.49 27.53 -0.95
N GLY A 97 4.49 27.03 -1.68
CA GLY A 97 4.51 26.98 -3.13
C GLY A 97 3.42 26.06 -3.69
N LEU A 98 3.25 24.87 -3.11
CA LEU A 98 2.17 23.94 -3.48
C LEU A 98 0.78 24.56 -3.26
N ARG A 99 0.57 25.25 -2.14
CA ARG A 99 -0.69 25.96 -1.87
C ARG A 99 -0.92 27.10 -2.86
N ALA A 100 0.12 27.84 -3.23
CA ALA A 100 0.02 28.90 -4.23
C ALA A 100 -0.25 28.37 -5.64
N PHE A 101 0.23 27.17 -5.97
CA PHE A 101 -0.01 26.49 -7.25
C PHE A 101 -1.39 25.80 -7.34
N GLN A 102 -2.05 25.57 -6.21
CA GLN A 102 -3.35 24.92 -6.12
C GLN A 102 -4.42 25.45 -7.11
N PRO A 103 -4.69 26.77 -7.25
CA PRO A 103 -5.70 27.27 -8.19
C PRO A 103 -5.38 26.95 -9.65
N GLU A 104 -4.10 27.00 -10.04
CA GLU A 104 -3.67 26.66 -11.40
C GLU A 104 -3.86 25.17 -11.67
N LYS A 105 -3.46 24.32 -10.72
CA LYS A 105 -3.69 22.87 -10.77
C LYS A 105 -5.18 22.55 -10.93
N ASP A 106 -6.04 23.19 -10.14
CA ASP A 106 -7.49 22.93 -10.17
C ASP A 106 -8.12 23.40 -11.50
N ALA A 107 -7.66 24.53 -12.04
CA ALA A 107 -8.07 25.01 -13.37
C ALA A 107 -7.63 24.07 -14.49
N LEU A 108 -6.40 23.55 -14.42
CA LEU A 108 -5.87 22.55 -15.37
C LEU A 108 -6.66 21.24 -15.29
N LEU A 109 -6.92 20.72 -14.09
CA LEU A 109 -7.73 19.52 -13.89
C LEU A 109 -9.13 19.70 -14.47
N ALA A 110 -9.81 20.82 -14.17
CA ALA A 110 -11.13 21.10 -14.72
C ALA A 110 -11.12 21.22 -16.25
N ALA A 111 -10.06 21.78 -16.84
CA ALA A 111 -9.91 21.86 -18.29
C ALA A 111 -9.72 20.49 -18.94
N LEU A 112 -8.86 19.65 -18.35
CA LEU A 112 -8.62 18.28 -18.81
C LEU A 112 -9.88 17.43 -18.66
N GLU A 113 -10.60 17.54 -17.55
CA GLU A 113 -11.87 16.82 -17.34
C GLU A 113 -12.92 17.21 -18.38
N ARG A 114 -13.04 18.51 -18.70
CA ARG A 114 -13.96 18.97 -19.75
C ARG A 114 -13.58 18.42 -21.13
N MET A 115 -12.29 18.43 -21.48
CA MET A 115 -11.80 17.87 -22.75
C MET A 115 -12.08 16.36 -22.82
N VAL A 116 -11.67 15.61 -21.80
CA VAL A 116 -11.86 14.16 -21.75
C VAL A 116 -13.34 13.80 -21.79
N ARG A 117 -14.20 14.56 -21.11
CA ARG A 117 -15.64 14.31 -21.10
C ARG A 117 -16.32 14.63 -22.43
N ALA A 118 -15.89 15.68 -23.13
CA ALA A 118 -16.46 16.09 -24.41
C ALA A 118 -16.29 14.98 -25.46
N ASP A 119 -15.12 14.34 -25.48
CA ASP A 119 -14.75 13.49 -26.60
C ASP A 119 -14.17 12.12 -26.15
N LEU A 120 -14.63 11.62 -25.00
CA LEU A 120 -14.13 10.40 -24.33
C LEU A 120 -14.00 9.20 -25.27
N GLU A 121 -15.04 8.93 -26.06
CA GLU A 121 -15.08 7.77 -26.94
C GLU A 121 -14.01 7.85 -28.02
N GLN A 122 -13.81 9.03 -28.60
CA GLN A 122 -12.78 9.26 -29.62
C GLN A 122 -11.38 9.12 -29.02
N ILE A 123 -11.13 9.65 -27.80
CA ILE A 123 -9.86 9.43 -27.08
C ILE A 123 -9.59 7.93 -26.93
N LEU A 124 -10.57 7.19 -26.41
CA LEU A 124 -10.42 5.76 -26.12
C LEU A 124 -10.18 4.95 -27.40
N GLN A 125 -10.90 5.26 -28.48
CA GLN A 125 -10.69 4.61 -29.78
C GLN A 125 -9.29 4.88 -30.34
N GLN A 126 -8.85 6.14 -30.35
CA GLN A 126 -7.52 6.49 -30.84
C GLN A 126 -6.41 5.87 -29.98
N ARG A 127 -6.57 5.87 -28.66
CA ARG A 127 -5.64 5.20 -27.74
C ARG A 127 -5.59 3.70 -27.98
N ALA A 128 -6.72 3.04 -28.19
CA ALA A 128 -6.77 1.60 -28.46
C ALA A 128 -6.13 1.25 -29.81
N LEU A 129 -6.34 2.06 -30.85
CA LEU A 129 -5.69 1.88 -32.15
C LEU A 129 -4.17 2.07 -32.04
N GLY A 130 -3.73 3.14 -31.35
CA GLY A 130 -2.33 3.39 -31.07
C GLY A 130 -1.68 2.26 -30.28
N ALA A 131 -2.37 1.77 -29.24
CA ALA A 131 -1.90 0.67 -28.40
C ALA A 131 -1.72 -0.62 -29.21
N ARG A 132 -2.68 -1.00 -30.07
CA ARG A 132 -2.56 -2.20 -30.92
C ARG A 132 -1.39 -2.13 -31.90
N ARG A 133 -1.17 -0.95 -32.51
CA ARG A 133 -0.05 -0.73 -33.43
C ARG A 133 1.28 -0.85 -32.70
N ILE A 134 1.43 -0.13 -31.59
CA ILE A 134 2.64 -0.16 -30.76
C ILE A 134 2.90 -1.56 -30.22
N GLU A 135 1.87 -2.24 -29.72
CA GLU A 135 1.98 -3.62 -29.24
C GLU A 135 2.55 -4.53 -30.32
N ALA A 136 2.01 -4.51 -31.53
CA ALA A 136 2.53 -5.31 -32.65
C ALA A 136 4.01 -5.00 -32.97
N GLU A 137 4.44 -3.74 -32.83
CA GLU A 137 5.82 -3.31 -33.08
C GLU A 137 6.79 -3.79 -31.98
N ILE A 138 6.39 -3.73 -30.71
CA ILE A 138 7.30 -4.02 -29.58
C ILE A 138 7.14 -5.40 -28.96
N GLN A 139 6.10 -6.16 -29.32
CA GLN A 139 5.74 -7.42 -28.65
C GLN A 139 6.92 -8.39 -28.55
N GLY A 140 7.68 -8.59 -29.64
CA GLY A 140 8.85 -9.47 -29.61
C GLY A 140 9.95 -9.01 -28.63
N ALA A 141 10.20 -7.70 -28.55
CA ALA A 141 11.20 -7.13 -27.65
C ALA A 141 10.75 -7.19 -26.18
N VAL A 142 9.47 -6.91 -25.93
CA VAL A 142 8.86 -7.00 -24.60
C VAL A 142 8.89 -8.45 -24.11
N GLU A 143 8.38 -9.39 -24.92
CA GLU A 143 8.34 -10.81 -24.56
C GLU A 143 9.73 -11.38 -24.29
N ALA A 144 10.72 -11.07 -25.13
CA ALA A 144 12.10 -11.47 -24.87
C ALA A 144 12.63 -10.91 -23.54
N CYS A 145 12.33 -9.66 -23.22
CA CYS A 145 12.73 -9.04 -21.96
C CYS A 145 12.05 -9.71 -20.76
N LEU A 146 10.73 -9.90 -20.81
CA LEU A 146 9.96 -10.51 -19.72
C LEU A 146 10.41 -11.96 -19.50
N CYS A 147 10.50 -12.76 -20.55
CA CYS A 147 10.91 -14.17 -20.47
C CYS A 147 12.33 -14.35 -19.93
N GLN A 148 13.27 -13.50 -20.30
CA GLN A 148 14.67 -13.64 -19.90
C GLN A 148 14.98 -13.02 -18.53
N LYS A 149 14.28 -11.95 -18.14
CA LYS A 149 14.65 -11.13 -16.98
C LYS A 149 13.61 -11.15 -15.86
N VAL A 150 12.32 -11.20 -16.18
CA VAL A 150 11.24 -11.11 -15.19
C VAL A 150 10.78 -12.50 -14.77
N ASP A 151 10.41 -13.35 -15.73
CA ASP A 151 9.85 -14.69 -15.49
C ASP A 151 10.69 -15.59 -14.58
N PRO A 152 12.04 -15.62 -14.68
CA PRO A 152 12.84 -16.48 -13.82
C PRO A 152 12.76 -16.12 -12.33
N GLN A 153 12.49 -14.85 -12.01
CA GLN A 153 12.46 -14.34 -10.64
C GLN A 153 11.05 -14.08 -10.12
N LEU A 154 10.06 -13.96 -11.01
CA LEU A 154 8.68 -13.64 -10.67
C LEU A 154 8.07 -14.60 -9.62
N PRO A 155 8.21 -15.94 -9.71
CA PRO A 155 7.65 -16.84 -8.69
C PRO A 155 8.27 -16.64 -7.30
N GLN A 156 9.61 -16.51 -7.24
CA GLN A 156 10.33 -16.36 -5.97
C GLN A 156 10.03 -15.00 -5.32
N LEU A 157 10.02 -13.91 -6.10
CA LEU A 157 9.63 -12.59 -5.61
C LEU A 157 8.17 -12.58 -5.13
N THR A 158 7.27 -13.23 -5.87
CA THR A 158 5.84 -13.30 -5.48
C THR A 158 5.68 -14.01 -4.14
N LEU A 159 6.33 -15.16 -3.95
CA LEU A 159 6.27 -15.89 -2.67
C LEU A 159 6.94 -15.10 -1.53
N ALA A 160 8.09 -14.49 -1.78
CA ALA A 160 8.81 -13.70 -0.80
C ALA A 160 8.00 -12.48 -0.33
N LEU A 161 7.18 -11.88 -1.21
CA LEU A 161 6.25 -10.79 -0.89
C LEU A 161 4.97 -11.28 -0.19
N LEU A 162 4.37 -12.37 -0.66
CA LEU A 162 3.12 -12.91 -0.09
C LEU A 162 3.31 -13.38 1.34
N SER A 163 4.42 -14.07 1.64
CA SER A 163 4.69 -14.64 2.96
C SER A 163 4.57 -13.65 4.13
N PRO A 164 5.24 -12.48 4.14
CA PRO A 164 5.11 -11.48 5.20
C PRO A 164 3.72 -10.81 5.21
N VAL A 165 3.09 -10.62 4.04
CA VAL A 165 1.74 -10.06 3.94
C VAL A 165 0.71 -10.99 4.59
N GLU A 166 0.75 -12.28 4.28
CA GLU A 166 -0.13 -13.28 4.88
C GLU A 166 0.11 -13.43 6.38
N ALA A 167 1.36 -13.36 6.82
CA ALA A 167 1.68 -13.40 8.24
C ALA A 167 1.15 -12.16 8.98
N THR A 168 1.28 -10.99 8.36
CA THR A 168 0.71 -9.73 8.86
C THR A 168 -0.82 -9.82 8.97
N LEU A 169 -1.49 -10.31 7.93
CA LEU A 169 -2.95 -10.50 7.91
C LEU A 169 -3.42 -11.48 8.99
N ARG A 170 -2.69 -12.58 9.20
CA ARG A 170 -2.96 -13.52 10.29
C ARG A 170 -2.81 -12.85 11.66
N ALA A 171 -1.76 -12.06 11.88
CA ALA A 171 -1.55 -11.33 13.13
C ALA A 171 -2.69 -10.31 13.38
N VAL A 172 -3.11 -9.57 12.37
CA VAL A 172 -4.26 -8.64 12.44
C VAL A 172 -5.53 -9.39 12.82
N ARG A 173 -5.82 -10.53 12.18
CA ARG A 173 -6.98 -11.37 12.50
C ARG A 173 -6.95 -11.83 13.95
N THR A 174 -5.81 -12.30 14.44
CA THR A 174 -5.65 -12.73 15.83
C THR A 174 -5.90 -11.60 16.81
N LEU A 175 -5.30 -10.41 16.58
CA LEU A 175 -5.48 -9.25 17.43
C LEU A 175 -6.94 -8.77 17.45
N LEU A 176 -7.60 -8.78 16.28
CA LEU A 176 -9.02 -8.46 16.13
C LEU A 176 -9.90 -9.42 16.93
N ILE A 177 -9.67 -10.74 16.81
CA ILE A 177 -10.41 -11.77 17.56
C ILE A 177 -10.24 -11.55 19.07
N GLN A 178 -9.01 -11.34 19.54
CA GLN A 178 -8.73 -11.08 20.95
C GLN A 178 -9.45 -9.83 21.47
N GLY A 179 -9.49 -8.75 20.66
CA GLY A 179 -10.24 -7.54 20.98
C GLY A 179 -11.73 -7.78 21.14
N MET A 180 -12.36 -8.45 20.16
CA MET A 180 -13.79 -8.78 20.22
C MET A 180 -14.12 -9.74 21.37
N ASP A 181 -13.25 -10.71 21.65
CA ASP A 181 -13.45 -11.69 22.73
C ASP A 181 -13.36 -11.03 24.11
N ARG A 182 -12.46 -10.07 24.30
CA ARG A 182 -12.41 -9.23 25.50
C ARG A 182 -13.72 -8.48 25.72
N LEU A 183 -14.24 -7.81 24.70
CA LEU A 183 -15.53 -7.10 24.77
C LEU A 183 -16.69 -8.05 25.13
N CYS A 184 -16.79 -9.20 24.46
CA CYS A 184 -17.81 -10.21 24.75
C CYS A 184 -17.70 -10.74 26.18
N HIS A 185 -16.47 -10.95 26.68
CA HIS A 185 -16.21 -11.43 28.04
C HIS A 185 -16.66 -10.41 29.11
N TYR A 186 -16.30 -9.15 28.93
CA TYR A 186 -16.67 -8.08 29.87
C TYR A 186 -18.17 -7.86 29.96
N LEU A 187 -18.86 -7.91 28.82
CA LEU A 187 -20.31 -7.80 28.77
C LEU A 187 -20.99 -8.91 29.61
N ARG A 188 -20.46 -10.14 29.58
CA ARG A 188 -21.01 -11.29 30.31
C ARG A 188 -20.75 -11.23 31.82
N LYS A 189 -19.54 -10.84 32.26
CA LYS A 189 -19.11 -11.04 33.65
C LYS A 189 -19.54 -9.98 34.66
N ASN A 190 -19.60 -8.69 34.30
CA ASN A 190 -20.21 -7.62 35.10
C ASN A 190 -19.98 -6.24 34.45
N PRO A 191 -20.97 -5.66 33.76
CA PRO A 191 -20.84 -4.36 33.12
C PRO A 191 -21.03 -3.25 34.15
N SER A 192 -19.96 -2.78 34.78
CA SER A 192 -19.99 -1.36 35.17
C SER A 192 -19.91 -0.57 33.87
N GLY A 193 -20.91 0.27 33.57
CA GLY A 193 -20.96 1.02 32.31
C GLY A 193 -19.65 1.75 31.98
N THR A 194 -18.97 2.29 33.00
CA THR A 194 -17.66 2.95 32.86
C THR A 194 -16.53 2.03 32.40
N ARG A 195 -16.46 0.77 32.87
CA ARG A 195 -15.44 -0.19 32.41
C ARG A 195 -15.74 -0.70 31.00
N LEU A 196 -17.01 -0.96 30.66
CA LEU A 196 -17.38 -1.38 29.31
C LEU A 196 -17.09 -0.27 28.29
N CYS A 197 -17.43 0.98 28.60
CA CYS A 197 -17.09 2.13 27.76
C CYS A 197 -15.57 2.26 27.55
N ARG A 198 -14.76 2.01 28.58
CA ARG A 198 -13.30 2.00 28.45
C ARG A 198 -12.82 0.91 27.51
N GLU A 199 -13.29 -0.32 27.66
CA GLU A 199 -12.90 -1.45 26.80
C GLU A 199 -13.31 -1.22 25.34
N VAL A 200 -14.49 -0.63 25.10
CA VAL A 200 -14.94 -0.22 23.76
C VAL A 200 -14.01 0.83 23.16
N TYR A 201 -13.60 1.82 23.97
CA TYR A 201 -12.64 2.83 23.55
C TYR A 201 -11.27 2.22 23.23
N GLU A 202 -10.72 1.39 24.12
CA GLU A 202 -9.45 0.68 23.90
C GLU A 202 -9.48 -0.20 22.65
N PHE A 203 -10.61 -0.89 22.39
CA PHE A 203 -10.81 -1.64 21.14
C PHE A 203 -10.82 -0.73 19.90
N GLY A 204 -11.45 0.44 20.00
CA GLY A 204 -11.49 1.47 18.96
C GLY A 204 -10.10 2.02 18.62
N GLU A 205 -9.21 2.13 19.61
CA GLU A 205 -7.87 2.69 19.47
C GLU A 205 -6.82 1.69 18.96
N ILE A 206 -7.10 0.38 18.95
CA ILE A 206 -6.17 -0.66 18.47
C ILE A 206 -5.46 -0.30 17.16
N PRO A 207 -6.13 0.18 16.09
CA PRO A 207 -5.46 0.48 14.82
C PRO A 207 -4.46 1.64 14.91
N TRP A 208 -4.60 2.51 15.91
CA TRP A 208 -3.82 3.73 16.06
C TRP A 208 -2.75 3.61 17.15
N ASP A 209 -2.82 2.56 17.97
CA ASP A 209 -1.84 2.21 19.00
C ASP A 209 -0.67 1.41 18.39
N PRO A 210 0.55 2.00 18.31
CA PRO A 210 1.71 1.32 17.75
C PRO A 210 2.18 0.12 18.58
N GLU A 211 1.91 0.09 19.88
CA GLU A 211 2.31 -1.00 20.77
C GLU A 211 1.42 -2.21 20.53
N LEU A 212 0.11 -2.00 20.42
CA LEU A 212 -0.85 -3.08 20.10
C LEU A 212 -0.64 -3.62 18.69
N MET A 213 -0.38 -2.75 17.71
CA MET A 213 -0.12 -3.16 16.33
C MET A 213 1.30 -3.69 16.08
N GLN A 214 2.21 -3.57 17.05
CA GLN A 214 3.63 -3.90 16.88
C GLN A 214 3.87 -5.32 16.37
N ALA A 215 3.12 -6.29 16.88
CA ALA A 215 3.23 -7.68 16.44
C ALA A 215 2.92 -7.81 14.95
N CYS A 216 1.86 -7.14 14.47
CA CYS A 216 1.50 -7.10 13.05
C CYS A 216 2.60 -6.42 12.22
N TYR A 217 3.17 -5.33 12.70
CA TYR A 217 4.19 -4.59 11.96
C TYR A 217 5.52 -5.34 11.84
N ARG A 218 5.89 -6.13 12.84
CA ARG A 218 7.08 -7.00 12.78
C ARG A 218 6.95 -8.11 11.74
N GLU A 219 5.73 -8.58 11.48
CA GLU A 219 5.48 -9.58 10.42
C GLU A 219 5.82 -9.04 9.02
N ALA A 220 5.50 -7.76 8.77
CA ALA A 220 5.79 -7.09 7.50
C ALA A 220 7.31 -7.01 7.22
N GLU A 221 8.15 -7.05 8.25
CA GLU A 221 9.61 -6.95 8.15
C GLU A 221 10.32 -8.31 7.97
N ARG A 222 9.63 -9.44 8.23
CA ARG A 222 10.27 -10.77 8.36
C ARG A 222 11.13 -11.21 7.17
N ASN A 223 10.75 -10.84 5.95
CA ASN A 223 11.46 -11.23 4.72
C ASN A 223 12.26 -10.08 4.08
N HIS A 224 12.53 -9.01 4.83
CA HIS A 224 13.14 -7.80 4.28
C HIS A 224 14.48 -8.10 3.56
N SER A 225 15.40 -8.80 4.21
CA SER A 225 16.73 -9.10 3.65
C SER A 225 16.68 -9.95 2.38
N HIS A 226 15.80 -10.95 2.34
CA HIS A 226 15.62 -11.84 1.19
C HIS A 226 15.01 -11.07 0.01
N LEU A 227 14.03 -10.20 0.26
CA LEU A 227 13.43 -9.36 -0.78
C LEU A 227 14.43 -8.35 -1.36
N VAL A 228 15.32 -7.77 -0.55
CA VAL A 228 16.42 -6.93 -1.06
C VAL A 228 17.32 -7.72 -2.02
N GLN A 229 17.65 -8.97 -1.68
CA GLN A 229 18.51 -9.81 -2.53
C GLN A 229 17.82 -10.16 -3.85
N LEU A 230 16.53 -10.53 -3.81
CA LEU A 230 15.75 -10.87 -4.99
C LEU A 230 15.46 -9.65 -5.88
N ALA A 231 15.35 -8.46 -5.31
CA ALA A 231 15.06 -7.24 -6.06
C ALA A 231 16.32 -6.56 -6.63
N LYS A 232 17.51 -6.94 -6.15
CA LYS A 232 18.81 -6.41 -6.61
C LYS A 232 19.02 -6.46 -8.14
N PRO A 233 18.64 -7.52 -8.87
CA PRO A 233 18.80 -7.59 -10.33
C PRO A 233 17.99 -6.53 -11.10
N PHE A 234 17.01 -5.90 -10.44
CA PHE A 234 16.17 -4.85 -11.00
C PHE A 234 16.56 -3.45 -10.50
N ASP A 235 17.67 -3.34 -9.76
CA ASP A 235 18.13 -2.11 -9.12
C ASP A 235 17.02 -1.42 -8.28
N PHE A 236 16.11 -2.21 -7.71
CA PHE A 236 15.02 -1.69 -6.91
C PHE A 236 15.52 -1.34 -5.51
N LEU A 237 15.38 -0.06 -5.17
CA LEU A 237 15.85 0.52 -3.90
C LEU A 237 14.72 0.94 -2.96
N GLY A 238 13.45 0.70 -3.33
CA GLY A 238 12.26 1.14 -2.60
C GLY A 238 11.77 0.14 -1.53
N MET A 239 12.67 -0.63 -0.92
CA MET A 239 12.28 -1.77 -0.09
C MET A 239 11.52 -1.35 1.17
N ARG A 240 11.91 -0.22 1.78
CA ARG A 240 11.25 0.30 2.98
C ARG A 240 9.82 0.73 2.67
N SER A 241 9.58 1.28 1.48
CA SER A 241 8.22 1.61 1.00
C SER A 241 7.31 0.38 0.92
N LEU A 242 7.83 -0.80 0.57
CA LEU A 242 7.05 -2.04 0.52
C LEU A 242 6.67 -2.50 1.93
N VAL A 243 7.62 -2.44 2.88
CA VAL A 243 7.36 -2.76 4.30
C VAL A 243 6.31 -1.81 4.87
N PHE A 244 6.47 -0.51 4.68
CA PHE A 244 5.47 0.47 5.14
C PHE A 244 4.12 0.27 4.47
N GLY A 245 4.08 -0.11 3.20
CA GLY A 245 2.84 -0.47 2.52
C GLY A 245 2.13 -1.67 3.18
N ALA A 246 2.88 -2.70 3.60
CA ALA A 246 2.32 -3.85 4.30
C ALA A 246 1.85 -3.52 5.73
N GLN A 247 2.60 -2.67 6.44
CA GLN A 247 2.20 -2.16 7.77
C GLN A 247 0.93 -1.30 7.66
N ASP A 248 0.86 -0.44 6.65
CA ASP A 248 -0.31 0.38 6.34
C ASP A 248 -1.54 -0.47 6.02
N LEU A 249 -1.38 -1.49 5.19
CA LEU A 249 -2.43 -2.48 4.90
C LEU A 249 -2.96 -3.13 6.19
N ALA A 250 -2.07 -3.49 7.11
CA ALA A 250 -2.45 -4.07 8.41
C ALA A 250 -3.32 -3.12 9.22
N GLN A 251 -2.89 -1.85 9.30
CA GLN A 251 -3.59 -0.80 10.02
C GLN A 251 -4.96 -0.48 9.41
N GLN A 252 -5.05 -0.38 8.08
CA GLN A 252 -6.30 -0.08 7.39
C GLN A 252 -7.33 -1.20 7.56
N LEU A 253 -6.91 -2.46 7.43
CA LEU A 253 -7.81 -3.59 7.64
C LEU A 253 -8.26 -3.71 9.10
N MET A 254 -7.36 -3.44 10.06
CA MET A 254 -7.74 -3.37 11.47
C MET A 254 -8.77 -2.26 11.72
N ALA A 255 -8.50 -1.04 11.23
CA ALA A 255 -9.40 0.10 11.39
C ALA A 255 -10.78 -0.15 10.76
N ALA A 256 -10.82 -0.73 9.56
CA ALA A 256 -12.06 -1.07 8.88
C ALA A 256 -12.86 -2.14 9.63
N ALA A 257 -12.17 -3.16 10.17
CA ALA A 257 -12.81 -4.23 10.93
C ALA A 257 -13.35 -3.76 12.28
N VAL A 258 -12.56 -2.99 13.03
CA VAL A 258 -12.96 -2.37 14.30
C VAL A 258 -14.16 -1.44 14.07
N THR A 259 -14.10 -0.57 13.07
CA THR A 259 -15.21 0.33 12.71
C THR A 259 -16.47 -0.46 12.37
N THR A 260 -16.35 -1.50 11.54
CA THR A 260 -17.48 -2.35 11.16
C THR A 260 -18.07 -3.05 12.39
N PHE A 261 -17.23 -3.57 13.28
CA PHE A 261 -17.69 -4.21 14.52
C PHE A 261 -18.46 -3.22 15.40
N LEU A 262 -17.90 -2.04 15.65
CA LEU A 262 -18.53 -1.03 16.51
C LEU A 262 -19.86 -0.53 15.93
N GLN A 263 -19.93 -0.31 14.62
CA GLN A 263 -21.17 0.11 13.94
C GLN A 263 -22.25 -0.97 14.01
N LEU A 264 -21.90 -2.24 13.76
CA LEU A 264 -22.86 -3.34 13.84
C LEU A 264 -23.27 -3.63 15.29
N ALA A 265 -22.34 -3.50 16.23
CA ALA A 265 -22.64 -3.64 17.66
C ALA A 265 -23.63 -2.56 18.11
N ASP A 266 -23.42 -1.30 17.74
CA ASP A 266 -24.34 -0.19 18.05
C ASP A 266 -25.75 -0.43 17.46
N GLN A 267 -25.83 -0.95 16.24
CA GLN A 267 -27.11 -1.27 15.60
C GLN A 267 -27.84 -2.46 16.22
N CYS A 268 -27.10 -3.48 16.68
CA CYS A 268 -27.68 -4.72 17.20
C CYS A 268 -27.93 -4.70 18.72
N LEU A 269 -27.25 -3.82 19.47
CA LEU A 269 -27.39 -3.72 20.91
C LEU A 269 -28.47 -2.69 21.26
N THR A 270 -29.64 -3.19 21.69
CA THR A 270 -30.73 -2.32 22.17
C THR A 270 -30.89 -2.42 23.69
N SER A 271 -31.44 -1.37 24.30
CA SER A 271 -31.69 -1.33 25.76
C SER A 271 -32.68 -2.39 26.25
N ALA A 272 -33.37 -3.09 25.35
CA ALA A 272 -34.32 -4.15 25.64
C ALA A 272 -33.67 -5.54 25.80
N LEU A 273 -32.40 -5.72 25.39
CA LEU A 273 -31.73 -7.01 25.46
C LEU A 273 -31.20 -7.31 26.86
N ASP A 274 -31.36 -8.56 27.30
CA ASP A 274 -30.63 -9.05 28.46
C ASP A 274 -29.13 -9.28 28.13
N ARG A 275 -28.32 -9.56 29.15
CA ARG A 275 -26.85 -9.71 28.99
C ARG A 275 -26.47 -10.91 28.12
N SER A 276 -27.19 -12.02 28.24
CA SER A 276 -26.96 -13.23 27.45
C SER A 276 -27.29 -12.99 25.98
N GLN A 277 -28.43 -12.37 25.71
CA GLN A 277 -28.90 -12.02 24.38
C GLN A 277 -27.97 -10.99 23.73
N ALA A 278 -27.56 -9.95 24.45
CA ALA A 278 -26.59 -8.97 23.97
C ALA A 278 -25.24 -9.63 23.63
N ALA A 279 -24.77 -10.59 24.45
CA ALA A 279 -23.55 -11.33 24.17
C ALA A 279 -23.69 -12.28 22.96
N GLU A 280 -24.87 -12.85 22.74
CA GLU A 280 -25.17 -13.66 21.56
C GLU A 280 -25.17 -12.81 20.29
N GLN A 281 -25.79 -11.62 20.33
CA GLN A 281 -25.77 -10.68 19.22
C GLN A 281 -24.35 -10.23 18.88
N LEU A 282 -23.50 -9.93 19.88
CA LEU A 282 -22.09 -9.64 19.64
C LEU A 282 -21.33 -10.84 19.03
N GLY A 283 -21.69 -12.07 19.41
CA GLY A 283 -21.16 -13.28 18.77
C GLY A 283 -21.51 -13.37 17.27
N LYS A 284 -22.74 -13.00 16.90
CA LYS A 284 -23.18 -12.93 15.50
C LYS A 284 -22.44 -11.82 14.74
N VAL A 285 -22.34 -10.63 15.34
CA VAL A 285 -21.57 -9.50 14.79
C VAL A 285 -20.10 -9.89 14.56
N ARG A 286 -19.48 -10.57 15.54
CA ARG A 286 -18.12 -11.12 15.40
C ARG A 286 -18.00 -12.02 14.17
N GLY A 287 -18.92 -12.96 13.99
CA GLY A 287 -18.93 -13.85 12.82
C GLY A 287 -19.01 -13.09 11.49
N LEU A 288 -19.88 -12.08 11.41
CA LEU A 288 -20.03 -11.22 10.24
C LEU A 288 -18.76 -10.41 9.93
N VAL A 289 -18.17 -9.81 10.96
CA VAL A 289 -16.93 -9.02 10.84
C VAL A 289 -15.77 -9.90 10.37
N LEU A 290 -15.62 -11.10 10.92
CA LEU A 290 -14.57 -12.03 10.50
C LEU A 290 -14.75 -12.52 9.06
N LYS A 291 -16.00 -12.74 8.62
CA LYS A 291 -16.30 -13.10 7.24
C LYS A 291 -15.95 -11.96 6.28
N LYS A 292 -16.34 -10.73 6.62
CA LYS A 292 -15.99 -9.54 5.84
C LYS A 292 -14.47 -9.33 5.81
N PHE A 293 -13.80 -9.44 6.96
CA PHE A 293 -12.35 -9.32 7.05
C PHE A 293 -11.64 -10.32 6.16
N THR A 294 -12.07 -11.60 6.12
CA THR A 294 -11.48 -12.59 5.22
C THR A 294 -11.57 -12.13 3.76
N SER A 295 -12.76 -11.73 3.29
CA SER A 295 -12.97 -11.26 1.91
C SER A 295 -12.17 -9.99 1.57
N ASP A 296 -12.15 -9.01 2.48
CA ASP A 296 -11.39 -7.78 2.33
C ASP A 296 -9.89 -8.06 2.31
N SER A 297 -9.42 -8.98 3.15
CA SER A 297 -8.01 -9.37 3.24
C SER A 297 -7.52 -10.07 1.98
N GLU A 298 -8.33 -10.93 1.36
CA GLU A 298 -8.00 -11.59 0.08
C GLU A 298 -7.85 -10.58 -1.05
N THR A 299 -8.82 -9.68 -1.17
CA THR A 299 -8.82 -8.62 -2.19
C THR A 299 -7.64 -7.68 -2.01
N THR A 300 -7.34 -7.31 -0.76
CA THR A 300 -6.27 -6.38 -0.43
C THR A 300 -4.90 -7.03 -0.61
N ARG A 301 -4.73 -8.30 -0.19
CA ARG A 301 -3.52 -9.11 -0.44
C ARG A 301 -3.20 -9.20 -1.93
N TRP A 302 -4.20 -9.51 -2.75
CA TRP A 302 -4.06 -9.59 -4.20
C TRP A 302 -3.54 -8.26 -4.77
N ARG A 303 -4.28 -7.17 -4.52
CA ARG A 303 -3.95 -5.83 -5.04
C ARG A 303 -2.59 -5.37 -4.58
N PHE A 304 -2.30 -5.49 -3.29
CA PHE A 304 -1.04 -5.07 -2.71
C PHE A 304 0.16 -5.80 -3.31
N THR A 305 0.08 -7.13 -3.41
CA THR A 305 1.18 -7.93 -3.97
C THR A 305 1.40 -7.60 -5.44
N ARG A 306 0.31 -7.47 -6.21
CA ARG A 306 0.34 -7.05 -7.61
C ARG A 306 1.03 -5.69 -7.78
N ASP A 307 0.65 -4.70 -6.98
CA ASP A 307 1.21 -3.36 -7.03
C ASP A 307 2.69 -3.33 -6.61
N CYS A 308 3.08 -4.14 -5.61
CA CYS A 308 4.48 -4.28 -5.20
C CYS A 308 5.35 -4.90 -6.31
N LEU A 309 4.89 -5.98 -6.93
CA LEU A 309 5.60 -6.62 -8.05
C LEU A 309 5.74 -5.63 -9.20
N LEU A 310 4.68 -4.88 -9.52
CA LEU A 310 4.74 -3.86 -10.54
C LEU A 310 5.79 -2.79 -10.18
N ARG A 311 5.82 -2.26 -8.94
CA ARG A 311 6.83 -1.28 -8.51
C ARG A 311 8.26 -1.80 -8.62
N ILE A 312 8.49 -3.09 -8.35
CA ILE A 312 9.81 -3.71 -8.48
C ILE A 312 10.24 -3.83 -9.95
N PHE A 313 9.38 -4.38 -10.80
CA PHE A 313 9.77 -4.70 -12.19
C PHE A 313 9.66 -3.51 -13.14
N TRP A 314 8.69 -2.61 -12.93
CA TRP A 314 8.34 -1.56 -13.88
C TRP A 314 9.52 -0.64 -14.24
N PRO A 315 10.27 -0.07 -13.28
CA PRO A 315 11.38 0.83 -13.60
C PRO A 315 12.45 0.14 -14.46
N PHE A 316 12.76 -1.12 -14.13
CA PHE A 316 13.71 -1.94 -14.86
C PHE A 316 13.22 -2.24 -16.28
N VAL A 317 12.02 -2.80 -16.43
CA VAL A 317 11.43 -3.17 -17.73
C VAL A 317 11.36 -1.95 -18.65
N TRP A 318 10.87 -0.81 -18.12
CA TRP A 318 10.81 0.43 -18.87
C TRP A 318 12.19 0.90 -19.32
N SER A 319 13.21 0.84 -18.46
CA SER A 319 14.57 1.26 -18.81
C SER A 319 15.20 0.39 -19.90
N GLN A 320 15.00 -0.94 -19.84
CA GLN A 320 15.55 -1.90 -20.80
C GLN A 320 14.92 -1.72 -22.19
N LEU A 321 13.60 -1.54 -22.22
CA LEU A 321 12.85 -1.40 -23.46
C LEU A 321 13.02 -0.02 -24.08
N ARG A 322 13.13 1.04 -23.27
CA ARG A 322 13.43 2.38 -23.76
C ARG A 322 14.74 2.42 -24.57
N LEU A 323 15.78 1.74 -24.08
CA LEU A 323 17.07 1.63 -24.77
C LEU A 323 16.98 0.80 -26.07
N ARG A 324 16.10 -0.20 -26.12
CA ARG A 324 15.93 -1.08 -27.29
C ARG A 324 15.02 -0.49 -28.36
N CYS A 325 14.03 0.28 -27.95
CA CYS A 325 13.03 0.90 -28.82
C CYS A 325 13.45 2.30 -29.30
N ASN A 326 14.64 2.78 -28.95
CA ASN A 326 15.15 4.13 -29.28
C ASN A 326 14.13 5.24 -28.96
N LEU A 327 13.41 5.12 -27.85
CA LEU A 327 12.46 6.11 -27.41
C LEU A 327 13.27 7.31 -26.86
N GLU A 328 13.44 8.35 -27.69
CA GLU A 328 14.10 9.60 -27.33
C GLU A 328 13.46 10.20 -26.06
N PRO A 329 14.24 10.88 -25.20
CA PRO A 329 13.64 11.64 -24.10
C PRO A 329 12.65 12.65 -24.68
N PRO A 330 11.44 12.79 -24.11
CA PRO A 330 10.57 13.89 -24.51
C PRO A 330 11.31 15.18 -24.23
N GLU A 331 11.63 15.93 -25.29
CA GLU A 331 11.81 17.37 -25.18
C GLU A 331 10.56 17.92 -24.49
N VAL A 332 10.74 18.96 -23.70
CA VAL A 332 9.70 19.47 -22.78
C VAL A 332 8.43 19.94 -23.52
N ASP A 333 8.49 20.06 -24.85
CA ASP A 333 7.33 20.15 -25.73
C ASP A 333 6.98 18.78 -26.32
N GLY A 334 5.89 18.22 -25.78
CA GLY A 334 5.45 16.87 -26.08
C GLY A 334 5.24 16.60 -27.56
N ASP A 335 5.69 15.42 -27.99
CA ASP A 335 5.16 14.74 -29.16
C ASP A 335 3.67 14.42 -28.91
N ILE A 336 2.84 15.43 -29.16
CA ILE A 336 1.39 15.34 -29.26
C ILE A 336 1.14 14.48 -30.49
N LEU A 337 0.50 13.30 -30.34
CA LEU A 337 -0.03 12.57 -31.49
C LEU A 337 -0.85 13.58 -32.30
N ALA A 338 -0.46 13.81 -33.55
CA ALA A 338 -0.72 14.96 -34.44
C ALA A 338 -2.20 15.41 -34.64
N MET A 339 -3.01 15.50 -33.59
CA MET A 339 -4.45 15.71 -33.62
C MET A 339 -4.96 16.61 -32.48
N GLY A 340 -4.11 17.34 -31.75
CA GLY A 340 -4.56 18.40 -30.83
C GLY A 340 -5.03 17.96 -29.44
N TRP A 341 -4.72 16.73 -29.01
CA TRP A 341 -5.10 16.22 -27.69
C TRP A 341 -3.88 16.09 -26.79
N GLN A 342 -3.73 17.02 -25.85
CA GLN A 342 -2.65 16.98 -24.85
C GLN A 342 -2.69 15.71 -23.97
N VAL A 343 -3.82 14.98 -23.95
CA VAL A 343 -4.04 13.77 -23.16
C VAL A 343 -3.42 12.51 -23.79
N LEU A 344 -3.19 12.50 -25.11
CA LEU A 344 -2.68 11.33 -25.83
C LEU A 344 -1.23 11.54 -26.27
N THR A 345 -0.29 11.11 -25.43
CA THR A 345 1.13 11.11 -25.76
C THR A 345 1.57 9.75 -26.26
N THR A 346 2.43 9.73 -27.28
CA THR A 346 2.99 8.48 -27.81
C THR A 346 3.71 7.69 -26.71
N GLU A 347 4.55 8.35 -25.90
CA GLU A 347 5.21 7.73 -24.73
C GLU A 347 4.20 7.12 -23.75
N GLY A 348 3.08 7.81 -23.51
CA GLY A 348 2.00 7.32 -22.64
C GLY A 348 1.41 6.01 -23.15
N VAL A 349 1.16 5.90 -24.45
CA VAL A 349 0.64 4.65 -25.05
C VAL A 349 1.68 3.52 -24.98
N TYR A 350 2.96 3.80 -25.24
CA TYR A 350 4.04 2.81 -25.02
C TYR A 350 4.08 2.33 -23.57
N ARG A 351 3.99 3.27 -22.62
CA ARG A 351 3.97 2.99 -21.19
C ARG A 351 2.81 2.06 -20.83
N ASP A 352 1.60 2.37 -21.29
CA ASP A 352 0.41 1.57 -21.02
C ASP A 352 0.53 0.15 -21.57
N VAL A 353 1.00 0.00 -22.81
CA VAL A 353 1.13 -1.30 -23.48
C VAL A 353 2.13 -2.18 -22.74
N ILE A 354 3.34 -1.66 -22.46
CA ILE A 354 4.39 -2.41 -21.76
C ILE A 354 3.92 -2.76 -20.34
N GLN A 355 3.32 -1.80 -19.63
CA GLN A 355 2.81 -2.02 -18.28
C GLN A 355 1.68 -3.06 -18.28
N GLY A 356 0.80 -3.02 -19.27
CA GLY A 356 -0.27 -3.99 -19.47
C GLY A 356 0.24 -5.42 -19.65
N LEU A 357 1.25 -5.61 -20.51
CA LEU A 357 1.88 -6.92 -20.73
C LEU A 357 2.59 -7.44 -19.47
N LEU A 358 3.34 -6.57 -18.78
CA LEU A 358 3.95 -6.92 -17.49
C LEU A 358 2.91 -7.32 -16.44
N LEU A 359 1.81 -6.57 -16.34
CA LEU A 359 0.71 -6.85 -15.43
C LEU A 359 0.02 -8.18 -15.76
N GLN A 360 -0.16 -8.52 -17.04
CA GLN A 360 -0.68 -9.84 -17.42
C GLN A 360 0.22 -10.97 -16.90
N ARG A 361 1.55 -10.79 -16.95
CA ARG A 361 2.52 -11.76 -16.42
C ARG A 361 2.39 -11.93 -14.91
N ILE A 362 2.33 -10.81 -14.19
CA ILE A 362 2.15 -10.76 -12.74
C ILE A 362 0.81 -11.40 -12.34
N ASP A 363 -0.28 -11.02 -13.02
CA ASP A 363 -1.64 -11.51 -12.74
C ASP A 363 -1.75 -13.03 -12.97
N ARG A 364 -1.05 -13.55 -13.98
CA ARG A 364 -0.99 -15.00 -14.24
C ARG A 364 -0.27 -15.75 -13.11
N GLU A 365 0.88 -15.25 -12.65
CA GLU A 365 1.62 -15.92 -11.57
C GLU A 365 0.89 -15.82 -10.23
N LEU A 366 0.29 -14.66 -9.92
CA LEU A 366 -0.53 -14.50 -8.72
C LEU A 366 -1.73 -15.45 -8.72
N LYS A 367 -2.45 -15.60 -9.84
CA LYS A 367 -3.57 -16.55 -9.97
C LYS A 367 -3.12 -17.99 -9.71
N LYS A 368 -1.95 -18.35 -10.22
CA LYS A 368 -1.37 -19.69 -10.06
C LYS A 368 -1.01 -19.97 -8.59
N ILE A 369 -0.37 -19.03 -7.91
CA ILE A 369 0.07 -19.20 -6.52
C ILE A 369 -1.12 -19.16 -5.56
N LEU A 370 -1.98 -18.14 -5.65
CA LEU A 370 -3.12 -17.97 -4.74
C LEU A 370 -4.23 -18.99 -5.03
N GLY A 371 -4.48 -19.34 -6.29
CA GLY A 371 -5.42 -20.41 -6.65
C GLY A 371 -4.94 -21.81 -6.27
N ALA A 372 -3.65 -22.00 -5.97
CA ALA A 372 -3.13 -23.22 -5.37
C ALA A 372 -3.28 -23.22 -3.84
N SER A 373 -3.11 -22.06 -3.17
CA SER A 373 -3.31 -21.94 -1.73
C SER A 373 -4.77 -22.10 -1.31
N ASP A 374 -5.73 -21.57 -2.09
CA ASP A 374 -7.16 -21.64 -1.75
C ASP A 374 -7.69 -23.09 -1.80
N ARG A 375 -7.11 -23.94 -2.67
CA ARG A 375 -7.39 -25.38 -2.72
C ARG A 375 -6.80 -26.15 -1.54
N ALA A 376 -5.73 -25.65 -0.92
CA ALA A 376 -5.13 -26.25 0.28
C ALA A 376 -5.83 -25.79 1.57
N CYS A 377 -6.30 -24.54 1.64
CA CYS A 377 -7.03 -23.99 2.80
C CYS A 377 -8.43 -24.61 2.96
N SER A 378 -9.15 -24.93 1.87
CA SER A 378 -10.46 -25.59 1.96
C SER A 378 -10.43 -26.96 2.64
N LEU A 379 -9.27 -27.60 2.68
CA LEU A 379 -9.05 -28.90 3.32
C LEU A 379 -8.75 -28.78 4.82
N ALA A 380 -8.22 -27.63 5.27
CA ALA A 380 -7.84 -27.39 6.67
C ALA A 380 -8.97 -26.79 7.51
N ASP A 381 -9.86 -25.99 6.90
CA ASP A 381 -10.98 -25.34 7.58
C ASP A 381 -12.16 -26.29 7.93
N CYS A 382 -12.07 -27.58 7.56
CA CYS A 382 -13.06 -28.62 7.92
C CYS A 382 -12.82 -29.28 9.30
N SER A 383 -11.80 -28.90 10.07
CA SER A 383 -11.43 -29.63 11.31
C SER A 383 -11.80 -28.94 12.63
N VAL A 384 -12.65 -27.91 12.64
CA VAL A 384 -13.11 -27.26 13.88
C VAL A 384 -14.61 -27.43 14.06
N ALA A 385 -15.00 -28.54 14.70
CA ALA A 385 -16.06 -28.69 15.71
C ALA A 385 -16.73 -30.07 15.65
N GLN A 386 -16.07 -31.10 16.21
CA GLN A 386 -16.76 -32.25 16.78
C GLN A 386 -16.32 -32.39 18.24
N TRP A 387 -16.98 -31.60 19.09
CA TRP A 387 -17.01 -31.83 20.52
C TRP A 387 -18.44 -31.60 20.97
N VAL A 388 -19.10 -32.68 21.36
CA VAL A 388 -20.14 -32.87 22.39
C VAL A 388 -20.96 -34.09 21.99
N GLN A 389 -20.58 -35.26 22.50
CA GLN A 389 -21.51 -36.13 23.25
C GLN A 389 -20.74 -37.32 23.81
N GLU A 390 -20.37 -37.22 25.09
CA GLU A 390 -20.07 -38.38 25.93
C GLU A 390 -20.32 -37.97 27.39
N GLY A 391 -21.27 -38.63 28.04
CA GLY A 391 -21.45 -38.60 29.51
C GLY A 391 -22.84 -38.21 30.01
N ALA A 392 -23.75 -39.18 30.12
CA ALA A 392 -24.78 -39.35 31.17
C ALA A 392 -25.64 -40.57 30.81
N GLU A 393 -25.23 -41.77 31.23
CA GLU A 393 -25.75 -42.48 32.42
C GLU A 393 -26.90 -43.43 32.07
N GLU A 394 -26.52 -44.70 31.95
CA GLU A 394 -27.33 -45.91 31.99
C GLU A 394 -27.41 -46.36 33.45
N GLU A 395 -28.61 -46.33 34.05
CA GLU A 395 -29.12 -47.31 35.05
C GLU A 395 -30.33 -46.72 35.79
N ALA A 396 -31.52 -47.20 35.44
CA ALA A 396 -32.61 -47.42 36.39
C ALA A 396 -33.66 -48.31 35.72
N ASP A 397 -33.46 -49.62 35.82
CA ASP A 397 -34.51 -50.59 35.51
C ASP A 397 -35.14 -51.06 36.83
N ALA A 398 -36.47 -51.03 36.82
CA ALA A 398 -37.39 -51.97 37.48
C ALA A 398 -37.81 -51.82 38.97
N GLN A 399 -39.15 -51.92 39.13
CA GLN A 399 -39.94 -52.48 40.26
C GLN A 399 -40.40 -51.55 41.39
N LEU A 400 -41.62 -50.99 41.31
CA LEU A 400 -42.89 -51.54 41.84
C LEU A 400 -44.06 -50.57 41.59
#